data_AF-A0A8S3PWP0-F1
#
_entry.id   AF-A0A8S3PWP0-F1
#
_cell.length_a   1.000
_cell.length_b   1.000
_cell.length_c   1.000
_cell.angle_alpha   90.00
_cell.angle_beta   90.00
_cell.angle_gamma   90.00
#
_symmetry.space_group_name_H-M   'P 1'
#
loop_
_entity.id
_entity.type
_entity.pdbx_description
1 polymer ?
#
loop_
_entity_poly.entity_id
_entity_poly.type
_entity_poly.pdbx_seq_one_letter_code
_entity_poly.pdbx_strand_id
1 'polypeptide(L)'
;MYYGGSSGGGSQKPDPGAVIELTDSNFEDLVINGDDMWLVEFFAPWCGHCKNLAPHWTQAATQLKGKIKMGTLDATVHTVMANRYGVRGYPTIKMFPAGKKSESDAQEYDGGRTASDIVAWVNDRYTANLPAPEIYEITTQDVFDKNCQESQLCVVAVLPNILDCQSACRNKYIATLKVMAEKYKKQQWGWLWTEAAAQPNLEQTLGIGGFGYPAMAAVNSRKKLYVLLKGPFTEIGINEYLRSLSYGKGSTEPLKDLPKVDKTEAWDGKDGQLPVEDDIDLSDVELDDLKDEL
;
A
#
# COMPACT_ATOMS: atom_id res chain seq x y z
N MET A 1 22.77 -34.02 -19.31
CA MET A 1 22.25 -33.07 -20.33
C MET A 1 21.58 -31.93 -19.58
N TYR A 2 22.06 -30.71 -19.80
CA TYR A 2 21.54 -29.49 -19.19
C TYR A 2 20.21 -29.12 -19.83
N TYR A 3 19.15 -28.93 -19.05
CA TYR A 3 17.97 -28.19 -19.48
C TYR A 3 18.04 -26.80 -18.87
N GLY A 4 18.55 -25.85 -19.65
CA GLY A 4 18.42 -24.42 -19.38
C GLY A 4 16.98 -23.99 -19.69
N GLY A 5 16.22 -23.65 -18.66
CA GLY A 5 14.95 -22.97 -18.80
C GLY A 5 15.19 -21.52 -19.17
N SER A 6 14.86 -21.16 -20.41
CA SER A 6 14.87 -19.80 -20.92
C SER A 6 13.74 -19.02 -20.26
N SER A 7 14.08 -18.11 -19.34
CA SER A 7 13.17 -17.10 -18.81
C SER A 7 12.90 -16.06 -19.91
N GLY A 8 11.74 -16.19 -20.56
CA GLY A 8 11.23 -15.21 -21.51
C GLY A 8 10.88 -13.90 -20.80
N GLY A 9 11.87 -13.02 -20.65
CA GLY A 9 11.65 -11.61 -20.35
C GLY A 9 10.99 -10.95 -21.57
N GLY A 10 9.66 -10.85 -21.55
CA GLY A 10 8.90 -10.17 -22.58
C GLY A 10 9.37 -8.72 -22.72
N SER A 11 10.14 -8.43 -23.77
CA SER A 11 10.51 -7.07 -24.13
C SER A 11 9.25 -6.39 -24.67
N GLN A 12 8.54 -5.63 -23.83
CA GLN A 12 7.45 -4.78 -24.30
C GLN A 12 7.99 -3.85 -25.39
N LYS A 13 7.36 -3.88 -26.57
CA LYS A 13 7.68 -2.94 -27.65
C LYS A 13 7.38 -1.52 -27.17
N PRO A 14 8.23 -0.53 -27.49
CA PRO A 14 7.95 0.87 -27.16
C PRO A 14 6.59 1.29 -27.72
N ASP A 15 5.74 1.85 -26.86
CA ASP A 15 4.43 2.43 -27.20
C ASP A 15 4.60 3.95 -27.32
N PRO A 16 4.57 4.53 -28.55
CA PRO A 16 4.69 5.97 -28.73
C PRO A 16 3.60 6.77 -28.00
N GLY A 17 2.43 6.15 -27.73
CA GLY A 17 1.37 6.77 -26.94
C GLY A 17 1.61 6.78 -25.43
N ALA A 18 2.73 6.22 -24.95
CA ALA A 18 3.09 6.25 -23.54
C ALA A 18 3.74 7.58 -23.10
N VAL A 19 4.21 8.39 -24.05
CA VAL A 19 4.79 9.72 -23.78
C VAL A 19 3.74 10.78 -24.10
N ILE A 20 3.48 11.68 -23.14
CA ILE A 20 2.49 12.73 -23.28
C ILE A 20 3.18 14.02 -23.73
N GLU A 21 2.68 14.61 -24.81
CA GLU A 21 3.14 15.93 -25.26
C GLU A 21 2.59 17.02 -24.32
N LEU A 22 3.52 17.75 -23.70
CA LEU A 22 3.23 18.85 -22.80
C LEU A 22 3.50 20.18 -23.51
N THR A 23 2.65 21.14 -23.21
CA THR A 23 2.60 22.47 -23.81
C THR A 23 2.38 23.50 -22.70
N ASP A 24 2.63 24.77 -23.00
CA ASP A 24 2.36 25.86 -22.04
C ASP A 24 0.90 25.91 -21.56
N SER A 25 -0.06 25.40 -22.34
CA SER A 25 -1.48 25.42 -22.00
C SER A 25 -1.99 24.23 -21.21
N ASN A 26 -1.30 23.08 -21.24
CA ASN A 26 -1.75 21.86 -20.53
C ASN A 26 -0.85 21.49 -19.35
N PHE A 27 0.34 22.08 -19.22
CA PHE A 27 1.32 21.71 -18.20
C PHE A 27 0.77 21.92 -16.80
N GLU A 28 0.16 23.08 -16.52
CA GLU A 28 -0.37 23.40 -15.20
C GLU A 28 -1.43 22.38 -14.77
N ASP A 29 -2.40 22.08 -15.64
CA ASP A 29 -3.51 21.19 -15.32
C ASP A 29 -3.08 19.73 -15.21
N LEU A 30 -2.25 19.24 -16.13
CA LEU A 30 -1.83 17.84 -16.14
C LEU A 30 -0.74 17.55 -15.11
N VAL A 31 0.27 18.43 -15.03
CA VAL A 31 1.46 18.19 -14.23
C VAL A 31 1.30 18.76 -12.85
N ILE A 32 0.86 20.01 -12.65
CA ILE A 32 0.88 20.65 -11.31
C ILE A 32 -0.40 20.38 -10.53
N ASN A 33 -1.56 20.52 -11.16
CA ASN A 33 -2.86 20.32 -10.53
C ASN A 33 -3.29 18.84 -10.47
N GLY A 34 -2.61 17.96 -11.21
CA GLY A 34 -2.86 16.52 -11.18
C GLY A 34 -2.18 15.80 -10.00
N ASP A 35 -2.73 14.65 -9.58
CA ASP A 35 -2.17 13.85 -8.47
C ASP A 35 -1.02 12.93 -8.88
N ASP A 36 -0.87 12.67 -10.18
CA ASP A 36 0.17 11.78 -10.69
C ASP A 36 1.59 12.33 -10.45
N MET A 37 2.55 11.42 -10.28
CA MET A 37 3.98 11.75 -10.40
C MET A 37 4.33 11.87 -11.88
N TRP A 38 5.10 12.89 -12.24
CA TRP A 38 5.55 13.12 -13.61
C TRP A 38 7.08 13.12 -13.73
N LEU A 39 7.56 12.59 -14.85
CA LEU A 39 8.92 12.84 -15.32
C LEU A 39 8.84 13.51 -16.70
N VAL A 40 9.39 14.72 -16.81
CA VAL A 40 9.26 15.55 -18.01
C VAL A 40 10.61 15.85 -18.62
N GLU A 41 10.76 15.55 -19.92
CA GLU A 41 11.91 15.97 -20.73
C GLU A 41 11.60 17.31 -21.42
N PHE A 42 12.41 18.32 -21.13
CA PHE A 42 12.46 19.58 -21.87
C PHE A 42 13.52 19.45 -22.98
N PHE A 43 13.07 19.47 -24.24
CA PHE A 43 13.91 19.17 -25.39
C PHE A 43 13.89 20.28 -26.44
N ALA A 44 14.76 20.15 -27.44
CA ALA A 44 14.72 20.92 -28.67
C ALA A 44 14.83 19.98 -29.89
N PRO A 45 14.06 20.22 -30.98
CA PRO A 45 13.94 19.26 -32.08
C PRO A 45 15.23 19.06 -32.88
N TRP A 46 16.15 20.03 -32.82
CA TRP A 46 17.46 19.98 -33.47
C TRP A 46 18.57 19.42 -32.57
N CYS A 47 18.31 19.18 -31.28
CA CYS A 47 19.31 18.70 -30.34
C CYS A 47 19.64 17.21 -30.58
N GLY A 48 20.90 16.90 -30.91
CA GLY A 48 21.36 15.52 -31.11
C GLY A 48 21.23 14.64 -29.87
N HIS A 49 21.48 15.18 -28.67
CA HIS A 49 21.32 14.43 -27.42
C HIS A 49 19.86 14.08 -27.13
N CYS A 50 18.91 14.96 -27.47
CA CYS A 50 17.47 14.68 -27.35
C CYS A 50 17.04 13.57 -28.31
N LYS A 51 17.49 13.64 -29.58
CA LYS A 51 17.21 12.60 -30.57
C LYS A 51 17.71 11.22 -30.13
N ASN A 52 18.88 11.16 -29.49
CA ASN A 52 19.43 9.92 -28.95
C ASN A 52 18.67 9.42 -27.70
N LEU A 53 18.11 10.32 -26.89
CA LEU A 53 17.33 9.98 -25.69
C LEU A 53 15.91 9.50 -26.04
N ALA A 54 15.26 10.08 -27.05
CA ALA A 54 13.88 9.79 -27.44
C ALA A 54 13.48 8.29 -27.48
N PRO A 55 14.26 7.36 -28.10
CA PRO A 55 13.91 5.94 -28.09
C PRO A 55 13.96 5.33 -26.68
N HIS A 56 14.94 5.72 -25.85
CA HIS A 56 15.04 5.27 -24.46
C HIS A 56 13.93 5.88 -23.59
N TRP A 57 13.57 7.14 -23.83
CA TRP A 57 12.47 7.82 -23.15
C TRP A 57 11.14 7.12 -23.38
N THR A 58 10.85 6.81 -24.65
CA THR A 58 9.62 6.08 -25.04
C THR A 58 9.60 4.67 -24.44
N GLN A 59 10.74 3.98 -24.43
CA GLN A 59 10.85 2.66 -23.83
C GLN A 59 10.65 2.71 -22.30
N ALA A 60 11.22 3.69 -21.61
CA ALA A 60 11.02 3.89 -20.18
C ALA A 60 9.56 4.23 -19.86
N ALA A 61 8.94 5.12 -20.63
CA ALA A 61 7.52 5.48 -20.49
C ALA A 61 6.60 4.27 -20.64
N THR A 62 6.93 3.37 -21.58
CA THR A 62 6.20 2.11 -21.75
C THR A 62 6.29 1.22 -20.50
N GLN A 63 7.49 1.08 -19.92
CA GLN A 63 7.72 0.26 -18.74
C GLN A 63 7.15 0.86 -17.44
N LEU A 64 7.03 2.18 -17.38
CA LEU A 64 6.53 2.92 -16.21
C LEU A 64 5.02 3.24 -16.30
N LYS A 65 4.36 2.80 -17.37
CA LYS A 65 2.92 3.00 -17.59
C LYS A 65 2.12 2.47 -16.39
N GLY A 66 1.29 3.34 -15.82
CA GLY A 66 0.47 3.03 -14.64
C GLY A 66 1.17 3.24 -13.28
N LYS A 67 2.48 3.53 -13.26
CA LYS A 67 3.19 3.97 -12.04
C LYS A 67 3.36 5.49 -12.01
N ILE A 68 3.87 6.05 -13.11
CA ILE A 68 4.05 7.49 -13.27
C ILE A 68 3.63 7.92 -14.68
N LYS A 69 3.49 9.22 -14.89
CA LYS A 69 3.34 9.81 -16.23
C LYS A 69 4.69 10.29 -16.73
N MET A 70 4.95 10.10 -18.03
CA MET A 70 6.14 10.65 -18.68
C MET A 70 5.71 11.58 -19.79
N GLY A 71 6.35 12.76 -19.85
CA GLY A 71 6.02 13.78 -20.82
C GLY A 71 7.25 14.37 -21.51
N THR A 72 7.01 15.02 -22.64
CA THR A 72 8.01 15.81 -23.37
C THR A 72 7.46 17.20 -23.65
N LEU A 73 8.29 18.23 -23.51
CA LEU A 73 7.95 19.61 -23.83
C LEU A 73 9.03 20.21 -24.73
N ASP A 74 8.63 20.67 -25.92
CA ASP A 74 9.53 21.40 -26.82
C ASP A 74 9.75 22.82 -26.25
N ALA A 75 10.89 23.00 -25.61
CA ALA A 75 11.25 24.24 -24.94
C ALA A 75 11.59 25.39 -25.91
N THR A 76 11.70 25.10 -27.21
CA THR A 76 11.87 26.14 -28.25
C THR A 76 10.56 26.81 -28.64
N VAL A 77 9.44 26.13 -28.42
CA VAL A 77 8.08 26.64 -28.69
C VAL A 77 7.41 27.05 -27.37
N HIS A 78 7.49 26.19 -26.35
CA HIS A 78 6.83 26.35 -25.06
C HIS A 78 7.75 27.03 -24.04
N THR A 79 8.06 28.29 -24.33
CA THR A 79 9.06 29.06 -23.59
C THR A 79 8.59 29.49 -22.20
N VAL A 80 7.28 29.53 -21.92
CA VAL A 80 6.77 29.93 -20.60
C VAL A 80 7.17 28.89 -19.56
N MET A 81 6.88 27.61 -19.81
CA MET A 81 7.28 26.53 -18.91
C MET A 81 8.79 26.33 -18.89
N ALA A 82 9.47 26.44 -20.03
CA ALA A 82 10.93 26.34 -20.09
C ALA A 82 11.61 27.38 -19.20
N ASN A 83 11.18 28.65 -19.28
CA ASN A 83 11.71 29.73 -18.44
C ASN A 83 11.36 29.55 -16.97
N ARG A 84 10.10 29.19 -16.66
CA ARG A 84 9.62 28.95 -15.30
C ARG A 84 10.50 27.92 -14.59
N TYR A 85 10.77 26.79 -15.22
CA TYR A 85 11.61 25.74 -14.63
C TYR A 85 13.11 25.93 -14.85
N GLY A 86 13.55 27.09 -15.33
CA GLY A 86 14.96 27.44 -15.47
C GLY A 86 15.73 26.56 -16.47
N VAL A 87 15.09 26.11 -17.54
CA VAL A 87 15.72 25.28 -18.59
C VAL A 87 16.73 26.11 -19.38
N ARG A 88 18.02 25.76 -19.28
CA ARG A 88 19.13 26.47 -19.96
C ARG A 88 19.87 25.63 -20.99
N GLY A 89 19.53 24.35 -21.12
CA GLY A 89 20.17 23.41 -22.02
C GLY A 89 19.31 22.18 -22.26
N TYR A 90 19.64 21.40 -23.29
CA TYR A 90 18.83 20.29 -23.74
C TYR A 90 19.63 18.98 -23.82
N PRO A 91 19.05 17.83 -23.42
CA PRO A 91 17.79 17.72 -22.68
C PRO A 91 17.97 18.18 -21.22
N THR A 92 16.96 18.85 -20.67
CA THR A 92 16.80 19.01 -19.21
C THR A 92 15.64 18.13 -18.78
N ILE A 93 15.82 17.29 -17.78
CA ILE A 93 14.76 16.41 -17.29
C ILE A 93 14.44 16.78 -15.85
N LYS A 94 13.15 16.91 -15.53
CA LYS A 94 12.69 17.21 -14.17
C LYS A 94 11.59 16.24 -13.74
N MET A 95 11.64 15.84 -12.48
CA MET A 95 10.62 15.04 -11.80
C MET A 95 9.71 15.95 -10.99
N PHE A 96 8.41 15.69 -11.07
CA PHE A 96 7.38 16.34 -10.29
C PHE A 96 6.71 15.27 -9.40
N PRO A 97 6.70 15.42 -8.07
CA PRO A 97 6.18 14.40 -7.17
C PRO A 97 4.67 14.15 -7.32
N ALA A 98 4.16 13.08 -6.73
CA ALA A 98 2.72 12.83 -6.68
C ALA A 98 2.03 13.79 -5.67
N GLY A 99 0.72 13.97 -5.83
CA GLY A 99 -0.11 14.80 -4.95
C GLY A 99 0.15 16.30 -5.05
N LYS A 100 -0.17 17.05 -3.98
CA LYS A 100 -0.04 18.50 -3.94
C LYS A 100 1.41 18.94 -4.11
N LYS A 101 1.67 19.71 -5.17
CA LYS A 101 3.01 20.14 -5.57
C LYS A 101 2.99 21.54 -6.14
N SER A 102 4.17 22.14 -6.18
CA SER A 102 4.44 23.48 -6.68
C SER A 102 5.74 23.49 -7.49
N GLU A 103 6.09 24.65 -8.03
CA GLU A 103 7.32 24.82 -8.82
C GLU A 103 8.59 24.42 -8.05
N SER A 104 8.66 24.70 -6.75
CA SER A 104 9.82 24.39 -5.91
C SER A 104 10.01 22.90 -5.62
N ASP A 105 8.97 22.08 -5.86
CA ASP A 105 9.03 20.64 -5.63
C ASP A 105 9.62 19.87 -6.84
N ALA A 106 9.88 20.58 -7.94
CA ALA A 106 10.49 20.01 -9.13
C ALA A 106 11.96 19.63 -8.86
N GLN A 107 12.29 18.35 -9.07
CA GLN A 107 13.64 17.81 -8.84
C GLN A 107 14.35 17.56 -10.16
N GLU A 108 15.63 17.89 -10.24
CA GLU A 108 16.42 17.57 -11.43
C GLU A 108 16.70 16.06 -11.51
N TYR A 109 16.63 15.53 -12.72
CA TYR A 109 17.03 14.17 -13.01
C TYR A 109 18.54 14.10 -13.25
N ASP A 110 19.23 13.34 -12.42
CA ASP A 110 20.68 13.14 -12.41
C ASP A 110 21.11 11.72 -12.80
N GLY A 111 20.18 10.91 -13.32
CA GLY A 111 20.44 9.52 -13.72
C GLY A 111 21.00 9.35 -15.14
N GLY A 112 21.24 8.08 -15.52
CA GLY A 112 21.71 7.70 -16.86
C GLY A 112 20.65 7.85 -17.94
N ARG A 113 21.06 7.94 -19.22
CA ARG A 113 20.13 8.20 -20.35
C ARG A 113 19.60 6.93 -21.03
N THR A 114 19.85 5.77 -20.46
CA THR A 114 19.26 4.51 -20.95
C THR A 114 17.89 4.28 -20.34
N ALA A 115 17.04 3.49 -21.00
CA ALA A 115 15.71 3.18 -20.47
C ALA A 115 15.80 2.51 -19.09
N SER A 116 16.75 1.60 -18.88
CA SER A 116 16.95 0.93 -17.59
C SER A 116 17.35 1.89 -16.48
N ASP A 117 18.23 2.86 -16.76
CA ASP A 117 18.66 3.84 -15.75
C ASP A 117 17.51 4.77 -15.37
N ILE A 118 16.71 5.22 -16.34
CA ILE A 118 15.51 6.04 -16.09
C ILE A 118 14.52 5.26 -15.24
N VAL A 119 14.23 4.01 -15.61
CA VAL A 119 13.29 3.15 -14.87
C VAL A 119 13.77 2.89 -13.45
N ALA A 120 15.05 2.59 -13.24
CA ALA A 120 15.61 2.37 -11.91
C ALA A 120 15.50 3.65 -11.05
N TRP A 121 15.95 4.78 -11.60
CA TRP A 121 15.92 6.08 -10.93
C TRP A 121 14.50 6.49 -10.51
N VAL A 122 13.52 6.27 -11.40
CA VAL A 122 12.10 6.52 -11.11
C VAL A 122 11.59 5.59 -10.03
N ASN A 123 11.85 4.28 -10.10
CA ASN A 123 11.34 3.35 -9.09
C ASN A 123 11.88 3.67 -7.68
N ASP A 124 13.15 4.08 -7.57
CA ASP A 124 13.76 4.45 -6.30
C ASP A 124 13.07 5.67 -5.66
N ARG A 125 12.68 6.66 -6.47
CA ARG A 125 11.99 7.88 -6.01
C ARG A 125 10.49 7.70 -5.87
N TYR A 126 9.88 6.94 -6.75
CA TYR A 126 8.49 6.53 -6.67
C TYR A 126 8.24 5.86 -5.32
N THR A 127 9.06 4.87 -4.95
CA THR A 127 8.94 4.20 -3.64
C THR A 127 9.22 5.10 -2.44
N ALA A 128 10.07 6.14 -2.58
CA ALA A 128 10.29 7.13 -1.52
C ALA A 128 9.08 8.05 -1.29
N ASN A 129 8.40 8.42 -2.38
CA ASN A 129 7.25 9.33 -2.38
C ASN A 129 5.89 8.62 -2.40
N LEU A 130 5.86 7.29 -2.23
CA LEU A 130 4.61 6.58 -2.04
C LEU A 130 3.89 7.15 -0.80
N PRO A 131 2.57 7.40 -0.88
CA PRO A 131 1.79 7.72 0.30
C PRO A 131 1.87 6.56 1.30
N ALA A 132 1.64 6.88 2.57
CA ALA A 132 1.49 5.87 3.60
C ALA A 132 0.38 4.88 3.18
N PRO A 133 0.61 3.56 3.27
CA PRO A 133 -0.44 2.59 3.04
C PRO A 133 -1.60 2.86 3.99
N GLU A 134 -2.82 2.86 3.45
CA GLU A 134 -4.01 2.90 4.28
C GLU A 134 -4.17 1.59 5.05
N ILE A 135 -4.76 1.68 6.24
CA ILE A 135 -5.02 0.54 7.11
C ILE A 135 -6.52 0.34 7.17
N TYR A 136 -6.99 -0.77 6.61
CA TYR A 136 -8.42 -1.04 6.50
C TYR A 136 -8.90 -1.99 7.59
N GLU A 137 -10.09 -1.73 8.10
CA GLU A 137 -10.82 -2.69 8.94
C GLU A 137 -11.40 -3.80 8.06
N ILE A 138 -11.21 -5.05 8.48
CA ILE A 138 -11.76 -6.21 7.79
C ILE A 138 -13.26 -6.30 8.11
N THR A 139 -14.07 -5.79 7.18
CA THR A 139 -15.55 -5.82 7.28
C THR A 139 -16.21 -6.71 6.25
N THR A 140 -15.50 -7.06 5.17
CA THR A 140 -16.00 -7.89 4.07
C THR A 140 -14.85 -8.68 3.42
N GLN A 141 -15.20 -9.75 2.71
CA GLN A 141 -14.25 -10.52 1.91
C GLN A 141 -13.54 -9.65 0.85
N ASP A 142 -14.25 -8.71 0.22
CA ASP A 142 -13.66 -7.83 -0.80
C ASP A 142 -12.56 -6.93 -0.24
N VAL A 143 -12.73 -6.41 0.98
CA VAL A 143 -11.69 -5.61 1.65
C VAL A 143 -10.46 -6.47 1.93
N PHE A 144 -10.66 -7.70 2.39
CA PHE A 144 -9.56 -8.64 2.61
C PHE A 144 -8.85 -8.98 1.28
N ASP A 145 -9.60 -9.34 0.24
CA ASP A 145 -9.04 -9.81 -1.02
C ASP A 145 -8.25 -8.73 -1.75
N LYS A 146 -8.79 -7.50 -1.85
CA LYS A 146 -8.09 -6.36 -2.46
C LYS A 146 -6.75 -6.06 -1.77
N ASN A 147 -6.69 -6.20 -0.45
CA ASN A 147 -5.49 -5.87 0.33
C ASN A 147 -4.53 -7.07 0.52
N CYS A 148 -5.01 -8.31 0.42
CA CYS A 148 -4.20 -9.51 0.67
C CYS A 148 -3.87 -10.36 -0.56
N GLN A 149 -4.66 -10.30 -1.64
CA GLN A 149 -4.41 -11.10 -2.84
C GLN A 149 -3.63 -10.32 -3.90
N GLU A 150 -3.85 -9.01 -4.01
CA GLU A 150 -3.13 -8.14 -4.95
C GLU A 150 -1.68 -7.89 -4.49
N SER A 151 -1.47 -7.70 -3.17
CA SER A 151 -0.16 -7.52 -2.56
C SER A 151 0.64 -8.83 -2.45
N GLN A 152 1.98 -8.71 -2.41
CA GLN A 152 2.86 -9.88 -2.18
C GLN A 152 2.71 -10.47 -0.78
N LEU A 153 2.38 -9.62 0.18
CA LEU A 153 2.19 -9.96 1.58
C LEU A 153 1.17 -8.96 2.13
N CYS A 154 0.33 -9.39 3.07
CA CYS A 154 -0.46 -8.48 3.87
C CYS A 154 -0.26 -8.76 5.35
N VAL A 155 -0.32 -7.70 6.15
CA VAL A 155 -0.25 -7.73 7.61
C VAL A 155 -1.67 -7.63 8.14
N VAL A 156 -2.07 -8.61 8.94
CA VAL A 156 -3.40 -8.70 9.57
C VAL A 156 -3.22 -8.63 11.08
N ALA A 157 -3.72 -7.57 11.69
CA ALA A 157 -3.74 -7.40 13.14
C ALA A 157 -5.13 -7.74 13.70
N VAL A 158 -5.17 -8.50 14.78
CA VAL A 158 -6.40 -8.75 15.55
C VAL A 158 -6.27 -8.00 16.87
N LEU A 159 -7.06 -6.95 17.03
CA LEU A 159 -7.00 -6.05 18.18
C LEU A 159 -8.00 -6.48 19.26
N PRO A 160 -7.76 -6.17 20.54
CA PRO A 160 -8.70 -6.51 21.60
C PRO A 160 -10.11 -5.97 21.34
N ASN A 161 -11.10 -6.64 21.95
CA ASN A 161 -12.49 -6.24 21.87
C ASN A 161 -12.67 -4.79 22.34
N ILE A 162 -13.63 -4.06 21.75
CA ILE A 162 -13.84 -2.65 22.09
C ILE A 162 -14.26 -2.48 23.56
N LEU A 163 -14.94 -3.46 24.16
CA LEU A 163 -15.33 -3.40 25.56
C LEU A 163 -14.12 -3.46 26.52
N ASP A 164 -13.06 -4.16 26.12
CA ASP A 164 -11.84 -4.33 26.92
C ASP A 164 -10.83 -3.19 26.72
N CYS A 165 -10.76 -2.64 25.50
CA CYS A 165 -9.71 -1.71 25.10
C CYS A 165 -10.24 -0.28 24.89
N GLN A 166 -11.52 -0.12 24.59
CA GLN A 166 -12.14 1.18 24.30
C GLN A 166 -11.45 1.90 23.12
N SER A 167 -11.98 3.05 22.71
CA SER A 167 -11.50 3.77 21.53
C SER A 167 -10.04 4.23 21.68
N ALA A 168 -9.66 4.68 22.88
CA ALA A 168 -8.33 5.23 23.14
C ALA A 168 -7.23 4.18 22.96
N CYS A 169 -7.39 2.98 23.52
CA CYS A 169 -6.39 1.92 23.36
C CYS A 169 -6.41 1.33 21.94
N ARG A 170 -7.57 1.20 21.30
CA ARG A 170 -7.66 0.75 19.90
C ARG A 170 -6.92 1.68 18.96
N ASN A 171 -7.17 2.98 19.10
CA ASN A 171 -6.48 4.01 18.32
C ASN A 171 -4.97 4.00 18.53
N LYS A 172 -4.48 3.65 19.73
CA LYS A 172 -3.03 3.49 19.97
C LYS A 172 -2.44 2.32 19.17
N TYR A 173 -3.14 1.19 19.09
CA TYR A 173 -2.68 0.06 18.27
C TYR A 173 -2.74 0.38 16.78
N ILE A 174 -3.82 1.01 16.30
CA ILE A 174 -3.93 1.46 14.91
C ILE A 174 -2.82 2.47 14.59
N ALA A 175 -2.51 3.41 15.49
CA ALA A 175 -1.40 4.34 15.32
C ALA A 175 -0.05 3.62 15.21
N THR A 176 0.18 2.60 16.04
CA THR A 176 1.38 1.76 15.95
C THR A 176 1.49 1.09 14.58
N LEU A 177 0.38 0.54 14.07
CA LEU A 177 0.33 -0.05 12.73
C LEU A 177 0.60 1.00 11.65
N LYS A 178 0.08 2.24 11.77
CA LYS A 178 0.35 3.35 10.82
C LYS A 178 1.83 3.71 10.75
N VAL A 179 2.52 3.77 11.90
CA VAL A 179 3.97 4.02 11.94
C VAL A 179 4.72 2.91 11.20
N MET A 180 4.32 1.65 11.39
CA MET A 180 4.94 0.51 10.70
C MET A 180 4.60 0.48 9.20
N ALA A 181 3.36 0.80 8.82
CA ALA A 181 2.93 0.89 7.43
C ALA A 181 3.73 1.93 6.65
N GLU A 182 3.94 3.12 7.22
CA GLU A 182 4.78 4.16 6.63
C GLU A 182 6.23 3.68 6.49
N LYS A 183 6.78 3.05 7.54
CA LYS A 183 8.16 2.54 7.53
C LYS A 183 8.40 1.48 6.46
N TYR A 184 7.40 0.63 6.19
CA TYR A 184 7.47 -0.47 5.23
C TYR A 184 6.68 -0.20 3.93
N LYS A 185 6.40 1.07 3.61
CA LYS A 185 5.63 1.45 2.41
C LYS A 185 6.28 0.98 1.10
N LYS A 186 7.62 0.90 1.06
CA LYS A 186 8.38 0.44 -0.10
C LYS A 186 8.11 -1.03 -0.45
N GLN A 187 7.67 -1.82 0.52
CA GLN A 187 7.36 -3.24 0.34
C GLN A 187 5.96 -3.46 -0.26
N GLN A 188 5.13 -2.41 -0.32
CA GLN A 188 3.77 -2.44 -0.87
C GLN A 188 2.91 -3.57 -0.28
N TRP A 189 3.08 -3.82 1.02
CA TRP A 189 2.25 -4.78 1.75
C TRP A 189 0.87 -4.19 2.02
N GLY A 190 -0.14 -5.06 2.02
CA GLY A 190 -1.47 -4.68 2.51
C GLY A 190 -1.49 -4.60 4.03
N TRP A 191 -2.30 -3.70 4.59
CA TRP A 191 -2.43 -3.51 6.03
C TRP A 191 -3.89 -3.58 6.43
N LEU A 192 -4.19 -4.55 7.28
CA LEU A 192 -5.53 -4.85 7.72
C LEU A 192 -5.59 -5.01 9.23
N TRP A 193 -6.74 -4.69 9.82
CA TRP A 193 -7.03 -5.03 11.20
C TRP A 193 -8.48 -5.51 11.37
N THR A 194 -8.74 -6.25 12.43
CA THR A 194 -10.08 -6.62 12.87
C THR A 194 -10.15 -6.60 14.39
N GLU A 195 -11.36 -6.41 14.92
CA GLU A 195 -11.65 -6.68 16.33
C GLU A 195 -11.59 -8.19 16.61
N ALA A 196 -11.10 -8.54 17.80
CA ALA A 196 -11.11 -9.90 18.33
C ALA A 196 -12.54 -10.46 18.37
N ALA A 197 -12.69 -11.70 17.91
CA ALA A 197 -13.95 -12.43 17.76
C ALA A 197 -14.90 -11.90 16.68
N ALA A 198 -14.60 -10.78 16.01
CA ALA A 198 -15.41 -10.29 14.89
C ALA A 198 -15.23 -11.14 13.62
N GLN A 199 -14.10 -11.84 13.49
CA GLN A 199 -13.75 -12.63 12.30
C GLN A 199 -13.29 -14.06 12.68
N PRO A 200 -14.16 -14.89 13.27
CA PRO A 200 -13.77 -16.17 13.87
C PRO A 200 -13.16 -17.14 12.86
N ASN A 201 -13.66 -17.16 11.63
CA ASN A 201 -13.14 -18.02 10.56
C ASN A 201 -11.71 -17.64 10.16
N LEU A 202 -11.43 -16.33 10.07
CA LEU A 202 -10.09 -15.82 9.78
C LEU A 202 -9.13 -16.12 10.93
N GLU A 203 -9.55 -15.87 12.17
CA GLU A 203 -8.72 -16.13 13.35
C GLU A 203 -8.36 -17.61 13.48
N GLN A 204 -9.33 -18.50 13.30
CA GLN A 204 -9.10 -19.94 13.31
C GLN A 204 -8.15 -20.37 12.19
N THR A 205 -8.32 -19.83 10.98
CA THR A 205 -7.47 -20.15 9.82
C THR A 205 -6.02 -19.72 10.05
N LEU A 206 -5.82 -18.57 10.70
CA LEU A 206 -4.50 -18.04 11.02
C LEU A 206 -3.96 -18.55 12.36
N GLY A 207 -4.70 -19.39 13.10
CA GLY A 207 -4.30 -19.86 14.43
C GLY A 207 -4.12 -18.72 15.46
N ILE A 208 -4.88 -17.63 15.29
CA ILE A 208 -4.90 -16.48 16.19
C ILE A 208 -5.97 -16.70 17.28
N GLY A 209 -5.78 -16.12 18.47
CA GLY A 209 -6.74 -16.16 19.58
C GLY A 209 -6.29 -17.02 20.76
N GLY A 210 -5.41 -18.01 20.55
CA GLY A 210 -4.96 -18.92 21.62
C GLY A 210 -4.08 -18.27 22.70
N PHE A 211 -3.41 -17.15 22.39
CA PHE A 211 -2.49 -16.45 23.31
C PHE A 211 -3.02 -15.07 23.74
N GLY A 212 -4.27 -14.75 23.42
CA GLY A 212 -4.88 -13.45 23.66
C GLY A 212 -4.59 -12.42 22.57
N TYR A 213 -5.07 -11.20 22.82
CA TYR A 213 -5.00 -10.05 21.91
C TYR A 213 -4.25 -8.89 22.58
N PRO A 214 -3.58 -8.01 21.82
CA PRO A 214 -3.49 -7.98 20.35
C PRO A 214 -2.61 -9.10 19.78
N ALA A 215 -2.96 -9.57 18.59
CA ALA A 215 -2.22 -10.56 17.82
C ALA A 215 -2.00 -10.07 16.38
N MET A 216 -1.03 -10.65 15.67
CA MET A 216 -0.74 -10.26 14.30
C MET A 216 -0.20 -11.43 13.49
N ALA A 217 -0.58 -11.48 12.22
CA ALA A 217 -0.03 -12.41 11.24
C ALA A 217 0.31 -11.69 9.93
N ALA A 218 1.32 -12.18 9.25
CA ALA A 218 1.60 -11.79 7.88
C ALA A 218 1.23 -12.95 6.95
N VAL A 219 0.41 -12.66 5.95
CA VAL A 219 -0.19 -13.65 5.06
C VAL A 219 0.33 -13.45 3.65
N ASN A 220 0.77 -14.54 3.02
CA ASN A 220 1.10 -14.61 1.61
C ASN A 220 0.07 -15.50 0.91
N SER A 221 -0.98 -14.90 0.37
CA SER A 221 -2.09 -15.61 -0.28
C SER A 221 -1.63 -16.44 -1.48
N ARG A 222 -0.66 -15.94 -2.25
CA ARG A 222 -0.12 -16.62 -3.44
C ARG A 222 0.67 -17.88 -3.08
N LYS A 223 1.47 -17.83 -2.02
CA LYS A 223 2.24 -18.98 -1.52
C LYS A 223 1.45 -19.87 -0.57
N LYS A 224 0.24 -19.45 -0.15
CA LYS A 224 -0.55 -20.10 0.89
C LYS A 224 0.26 -20.32 2.18
N LEU A 225 0.95 -19.27 2.63
CA LEU A 225 1.75 -19.29 3.86
C LEU A 225 1.36 -18.13 4.75
N TYR A 226 1.50 -18.31 6.05
CA TYR A 226 1.43 -17.21 7.01
C TYR A 226 2.54 -17.32 8.05
N VAL A 227 2.81 -16.22 8.76
CA VAL A 227 3.76 -16.18 9.86
C VAL A 227 3.09 -15.43 11.01
N LEU A 228 3.09 -15.98 12.22
CA LEU A 228 2.59 -15.28 13.40
C LEU A 228 3.66 -14.35 14.00
N LEU A 229 3.23 -13.19 14.49
CA LEU A 229 4.02 -12.38 15.39
C LEU A 229 4.17 -13.14 16.73
N LYS A 230 5.40 -13.56 17.04
CA LYS A 230 5.73 -14.21 18.32
C LYS A 230 6.23 -13.24 19.40
N GLY A 231 6.57 -12.02 18.99
CA GLY A 231 7.07 -10.96 19.88
C GLY A 231 5.95 -10.06 20.41
N PRO A 232 6.29 -9.02 21.19
CA PRO A 232 5.30 -8.08 21.71
C PRO A 232 4.70 -7.23 20.59
N PHE A 233 3.42 -6.87 20.75
CA PHE A 233 2.74 -5.91 19.88
C PHE A 233 3.16 -4.47 20.24
N THR A 234 4.39 -4.12 19.91
CA THR A 234 4.98 -2.80 20.10
C THR A 234 5.72 -2.39 18.82
N GLU A 235 6.05 -1.11 18.65
CA GLU A 235 6.82 -0.66 17.48
C GLU A 235 8.12 -1.46 17.30
N ILE A 236 8.82 -1.79 18.38
CA ILE A 236 10.07 -2.56 18.34
C ILE A 236 9.77 -4.02 17.91
N GLY A 237 8.83 -4.69 18.59
CA GLY A 237 8.52 -6.10 18.31
C GLY A 237 7.95 -6.32 16.91
N ILE A 238 7.06 -5.43 16.47
CA ILE A 238 6.50 -5.45 15.11
C ILE A 238 7.60 -5.16 14.10
N ASN A 239 8.47 -4.17 14.33
CA ASN A 239 9.58 -3.88 13.42
C ASN A 239 10.55 -5.05 13.28
N GLU A 240 10.94 -5.71 14.37
CA GLU A 240 11.81 -6.89 14.31
C GLU A 240 11.17 -8.02 13.48
N TYR A 241 9.89 -8.27 13.73
CA TYR A 241 9.10 -9.23 13.00
C TYR A 241 9.02 -8.91 11.50
N LEU A 242 8.58 -7.71 11.12
CA LEU A 242 8.46 -7.29 9.73
C LEU A 242 9.81 -7.23 9.01
N ARG A 243 10.87 -6.84 9.71
CA ARG A 243 12.24 -6.88 9.19
C ARG A 243 12.64 -8.31 8.85
N SER A 244 12.33 -9.29 9.71
CA SER A 244 12.63 -10.70 9.43
C SER A 244 11.93 -11.19 8.15
N LEU A 245 10.67 -10.82 7.94
CA LEU A 245 9.89 -11.16 6.74
C LEU A 245 10.50 -10.56 5.48
N SER A 246 10.98 -9.32 5.54
CA SER A 246 11.63 -8.65 4.40
C SER A 246 12.89 -9.38 3.92
N TYR A 247 13.57 -10.08 4.82
CA TYR A 247 14.74 -10.91 4.49
C TYR A 247 14.39 -12.39 4.26
N GLY A 248 13.11 -12.74 4.20
CA GLY A 248 12.66 -14.14 4.05
C GLY A 248 13.03 -15.03 5.23
N LYS A 249 13.19 -14.45 6.43
CA LYS A 249 13.47 -15.18 7.67
C LYS A 249 12.18 -15.32 8.48
N GLY A 250 12.05 -16.45 9.18
CA GLY A 250 10.89 -16.74 10.04
C GLY A 250 10.34 -18.14 9.79
N SER A 251 9.69 -18.70 10.82
CA SER A 251 8.96 -19.97 10.69
C SER A 251 7.64 -19.72 10.00
N THR A 252 7.49 -20.21 8.77
CA THR A 252 6.24 -20.12 8.02
C THR A 252 5.33 -21.30 8.33
N GLU A 253 4.05 -21.03 8.49
CA GLU A 253 3.01 -22.04 8.62
C GLU A 253 2.18 -22.13 7.32
N PRO A 254 1.81 -23.33 6.87
CA PRO A 254 0.99 -23.50 5.68
C PRO A 254 -0.47 -23.09 5.95
N LEU A 255 -1.09 -22.41 4.98
CA LEU A 255 -2.53 -22.21 4.93
C LEU A 255 -3.18 -23.41 4.26
N LYS A 256 -4.07 -24.09 5.00
CA LYS A 256 -4.92 -25.15 4.42
C LYS A 256 -5.85 -24.55 3.36
N ASP A 257 -6.55 -23.48 3.75
CA ASP A 257 -7.46 -22.70 2.92
C ASP A 257 -7.17 -21.20 3.09
N LEU A 258 -7.65 -20.38 2.15
CA LEU A 258 -7.59 -18.93 2.30
C LEU A 258 -8.57 -18.47 3.38
N PRO A 259 -8.20 -17.48 4.22
CA PRO A 259 -9.09 -16.95 5.25
C PRO A 259 -10.42 -16.47 4.67
N LYS A 260 -11.52 -16.97 5.22
CA LYS A 260 -12.87 -16.48 4.95
C LYS A 260 -13.21 -15.39 5.96
N VAL A 261 -13.85 -14.34 5.47
CA VAL A 261 -14.24 -13.16 6.24
C VAL A 261 -15.76 -13.03 6.26
N ASP A 262 -16.30 -12.83 7.46
CA ASP A 262 -17.71 -12.57 7.70
C ASP A 262 -18.02 -11.08 7.47
N LYS A 263 -19.25 -10.78 7.04
CA LYS A 263 -19.66 -9.39 6.85
C LYS A 263 -19.97 -8.76 8.22
N THR A 264 -19.28 -7.68 8.56
CA THR A 264 -19.50 -6.92 9.81
C THR A 264 -19.75 -5.44 9.53
N GLU A 265 -20.30 -4.74 10.51
CA GLU A 265 -20.36 -3.28 10.49
C GLU A 265 -18.98 -2.70 10.82
N ALA A 266 -18.62 -1.60 10.16
CA ALA A 266 -17.38 -0.89 10.45
C ALA A 266 -17.48 -0.23 11.83
N TRP A 267 -16.36 -0.18 12.55
CA TRP A 267 -16.29 0.49 13.83
C TRP A 267 -16.63 1.98 13.69
N ASP A 268 -17.55 2.46 14.52
CA ASP A 268 -18.07 3.84 14.49
C ASP A 268 -17.11 4.88 15.09
N GLY A 269 -15.93 4.44 15.57
CA GLY A 269 -14.91 5.27 16.19
C GLY A 269 -15.14 5.56 17.67
N LYS A 270 -16.17 4.98 18.30
CA LYS A 270 -16.53 5.25 19.70
C LYS A 270 -16.18 4.11 20.64
N ASP A 271 -16.31 4.41 21.93
CA ASP A 271 -16.20 3.45 23.03
C ASP A 271 -17.33 2.41 22.96
N GLY A 272 -17.01 1.21 23.42
CA GLY A 272 -17.97 0.11 23.47
C GLY A 272 -19.00 0.36 24.55
N GLN A 273 -20.27 0.16 24.22
CA GLN A 273 -21.36 0.21 25.18
C GLN A 273 -21.79 -1.22 25.49
N LEU A 274 -21.89 -1.54 26.78
CA LEU A 274 -22.53 -2.78 27.17
C LEU A 274 -24.00 -2.73 26.71
N PRO A 275 -24.56 -3.86 26.25
CA PRO A 275 -25.99 -3.96 26.04
C PRO A 275 -26.68 -3.49 27.32
N VAL A 276 -27.70 -2.64 27.18
CA VAL A 276 -28.59 -2.36 28.31
C VAL A 276 -29.27 -3.69 28.62
N GLU A 277 -28.97 -4.28 29.77
CA GLU A 277 -29.74 -5.41 30.27
C GLU A 277 -31.15 -4.86 30.51
N ASP A 278 -32.11 -5.26 29.67
CA ASP A 278 -33.52 -5.11 30.03
C ASP A 278 -33.69 -5.94 31.30
N ASP A 279 -33.95 -5.27 32.43
CA ASP A 279 -34.21 -5.91 33.72
C ASP A 279 -35.21 -7.05 33.48
N ILE A 280 -34.73 -8.30 33.56
CA ILE A 280 -35.60 -9.45 33.48
C ILE A 280 -36.51 -9.33 34.70
N ASP A 281 -37.77 -8.99 34.49
CA ASP A 281 -38.75 -8.88 35.56
C ASP A 281 -39.04 -10.27 36.11
N LEU A 282 -38.31 -10.63 37.16
CA LEU A 282 -38.46 -11.90 37.86
C LEU A 282 -39.71 -11.93 38.76
N SER A 283 -40.59 -10.90 38.72
CA SER A 283 -41.85 -10.91 39.47
C SER A 283 -42.80 -12.01 39.03
N ASP A 284 -42.64 -12.54 37.81
CA ASP A 284 -43.51 -13.57 37.23
C ASP A 284 -43.03 -15.00 37.52
N VAL A 285 -41.95 -15.17 38.30
CA VAL A 285 -41.50 -16.50 38.75
C VAL A 285 -42.29 -16.91 40.00
N GLU A 286 -43.48 -17.48 39.79
CA GLU A 286 -44.25 -18.13 40.86
C GLU A 286 -43.48 -19.37 41.38
N LEU A 287 -43.00 -19.30 42.62
CA LEU A 287 -42.43 -20.41 43.39
C LEU A 287 -43.55 -21.27 44.02
N ASP A 288 -44.47 -21.76 43.20
CA ASP A 288 -45.44 -22.78 43.61
C ASP A 288 -44.92 -24.13 43.12
N ASP A 289 -44.23 -24.90 43.98
CA ASP A 289 -44.11 -26.38 43.90
C ASP A 289 -43.09 -27.00 44.91
N LEU A 290 -43.03 -26.52 46.17
CA LEU A 290 -42.16 -27.16 47.19
C LEU A 290 -42.81 -27.34 48.58
N LYS A 291 -44.14 -27.54 48.67
CA LYS A 291 -44.79 -27.73 49.97
C LYS A 291 -45.37 -29.10 50.30
N ASP A 292 -45.41 -30.06 49.39
CA ASP A 292 -45.97 -31.38 49.71
C ASP A 292 -44.98 -32.50 49.40
N GLU A 293 -44.09 -32.80 50.35
CA GLU A 293 -43.56 -34.15 50.62
C GLU A 293 -42.68 -34.12 51.88
N LEU A 294 -43.34 -34.24 53.05
CA LEU A 294 -42.75 -34.52 54.36
C LEU A 294 -43.41 -35.76 54.95
#